data_AF-A0A662BBK6-F1
#
_entry.id   AF-A0A662BBK6-F1
#
_cell.length_a   1.000
_cell.length_b   1.000
_cell.length_c   1.000
_cell.angle_alpha   90.00
_cell.angle_beta   90.00
_cell.angle_gamma   90.00
#
_symmetry.space_group_name_H-M   'P 1'
#
loop_
_entity.id
_entity.type
_entity.pdbx_description
1 polymer ?
#
loop_
_entity_poly.entity_id
_entity_poly.type
_entity_poly.pdbx_seq_one_letter_code
_entity_poly.pdbx_strand_id
1 'polypeptide(L)'
;MLVTFGYIMAIVFGLGFAYWGHNFSFHGLFLVGQSLVFFSGVMLAVAVNPWKKEYYVTNKDFAHFKSGMDMERMAFFIMIVAMLISAGFGAVTGSFWANGHETFLAEDLIRDPDKTHLQKAIIGHLHIMLTLIAVSITLIVGRWLQFKGIFHKIAMPLMIVGIIVISSGVWSVVWTHHAHTFIYVGSVGVMMSALMLVIFSWKKLIHDNSIELGYENPNIFQKLKALLHDPIKFGPTWQMVFMNFTVSGIGIFMAVKLEQIFRVWPAREERITLTGHWHILAAIVATIILMYYADIAGLKGKARKWFGWIMIIGSDIAFASMTIYSMKRLFIPEEVAQDGLINTTMLLADFGLGALLIMMAVFLGWKLFDLFKGDGIWTKEAKNSELELERTSNPILNLKKENEFNSEGGVE
;
A
#
# COMPACT_ATOMS: atom_id res chain seq x y z
N MET A 1 0.92 -5.70 -21.13
CA MET A 1 1.07 -4.64 -22.17
C MET A 1 0.13 -3.47 -21.94
N LEU A 2 -1.19 -3.67 -21.87
CA LEU A 2 -2.16 -2.58 -21.64
C LEU A 2 -1.87 -1.74 -20.39
N VAL A 3 -1.69 -2.40 -19.22
CA VAL A 3 -1.33 -1.72 -17.96
C VAL A 3 -0.06 -0.87 -18.13
N THR A 4 1.01 -1.46 -18.67
CA THR A 4 2.32 -0.81 -18.81
C THR A 4 2.23 0.44 -19.68
N PHE A 5 1.62 0.33 -20.86
CA PHE A 5 1.48 1.46 -21.78
C PHE A 5 0.55 2.53 -21.21
N GLY A 6 -0.60 2.12 -20.65
CA GLY A 6 -1.54 3.03 -20.01
C GLY A 6 -0.93 3.81 -18.85
N TYR A 7 -0.19 3.13 -17.98
CA TYR A 7 0.55 3.73 -16.86
C TYR A 7 1.60 4.74 -17.32
N ILE A 8 2.42 4.41 -18.33
CA ILE A 8 3.44 5.33 -18.85
C ILE A 8 2.78 6.57 -19.44
N MET A 9 1.73 6.42 -20.24
CA MET A 9 0.96 7.55 -20.77
C MET A 9 0.38 8.40 -19.64
N ALA A 10 -0.26 7.78 -18.66
CA ALA A 10 -0.86 8.49 -17.53
C ALA A 10 0.18 9.28 -16.72
N ILE A 11 1.37 8.73 -16.46
CA ILE A 11 2.42 9.48 -15.77
C ILE A 11 2.95 10.62 -16.62
N VAL A 12 3.39 10.34 -17.85
CA VAL A 12 4.09 11.32 -18.68
C VAL A 12 3.16 12.50 -19.00
N PHE A 13 1.95 12.22 -19.47
CA PHE A 13 1.01 13.26 -19.85
C PHE A 13 0.27 13.87 -18.65
N GLY A 14 0.12 13.14 -17.54
CA GLY A 14 -0.39 13.70 -16.28
C GLY A 14 0.57 14.72 -15.68
N LEU A 15 1.87 14.41 -15.65
CA LEU A 15 2.91 15.38 -15.24
C LEU A 15 3.00 16.54 -16.23
N GLY A 16 2.96 16.26 -17.53
CA GLY A 16 2.90 17.30 -18.56
C GLY A 16 1.72 18.25 -18.35
N PHE A 17 0.53 17.72 -18.10
CA PHE A 17 -0.66 18.50 -17.80
C PHE A 17 -0.50 19.35 -16.53
N ALA A 18 -0.03 18.75 -15.43
CA ALA A 18 0.08 19.42 -14.14
C ALA A 18 1.16 20.54 -14.12
N TYR A 19 2.27 20.37 -14.83
CA TYR A 19 3.42 21.29 -14.74
C TYR A 19 3.61 22.20 -15.97
N TRP A 20 3.01 21.89 -17.12
CA TRP A 20 3.11 22.70 -18.34
C TRP A 20 1.77 23.36 -18.71
N GLY A 21 1.17 24.05 -17.74
CA GLY A 21 0.08 25.00 -17.99
C GLY A 21 -1.27 24.37 -18.36
N HIS A 22 -1.55 23.15 -17.86
CA HIS A 22 -2.84 22.47 -18.04
C HIS A 22 -3.28 22.36 -19.51
N ASN A 23 -2.35 22.01 -20.40
CA ASN A 23 -2.62 21.89 -21.84
C ASN A 23 -3.66 20.80 -22.15
N PHE A 24 -4.66 21.13 -22.98
CA PHE A 24 -5.76 20.23 -23.35
C PHE A 24 -5.28 18.91 -23.99
N SER A 25 -4.24 18.93 -24.84
CA SER A 25 -3.71 17.72 -25.49
C SER A 25 -3.07 16.78 -24.47
N PHE A 26 -2.35 17.31 -23.48
CA PHE A 26 -1.79 16.52 -22.39
C PHE A 26 -2.91 15.93 -21.52
N HIS A 27 -3.96 16.69 -21.25
CA HIS A 27 -5.14 16.18 -20.55
C HIS A 27 -5.79 15.02 -21.31
N GLY A 28 -6.01 15.16 -22.62
CA GLY A 28 -6.59 14.11 -23.46
C GLY A 28 -5.77 12.82 -23.46
N LEU A 29 -4.45 12.92 -23.64
CA LEU A 29 -3.55 11.75 -23.61
C LEU A 29 -3.42 11.13 -22.22
N PHE A 30 -3.49 11.94 -21.17
CA PHE A 30 -3.60 11.47 -19.80
C PHE A 30 -4.86 10.61 -19.60
N LEU A 31 -6.02 11.07 -20.06
CA LEU A 31 -7.29 10.32 -19.98
C LEU A 31 -7.25 9.02 -20.78
N VAL A 32 -6.60 9.00 -21.95
CA VAL A 32 -6.37 7.75 -22.71
C VAL A 32 -5.56 6.76 -21.88
N GLY A 33 -4.46 7.20 -21.27
CA GLY A 33 -3.64 6.36 -20.38
C GLY A 33 -4.45 5.79 -19.21
N GLN A 34 -5.22 6.64 -18.52
CA GLN A 34 -6.10 6.23 -17.42
C GLN A 34 -7.18 5.23 -17.88
N SER A 35 -7.75 5.42 -19.06
CA SER A 35 -8.77 4.52 -19.63
C SER A 35 -8.21 3.12 -19.90
N LEU A 36 -6.96 3.02 -20.38
CA LEU A 36 -6.29 1.74 -20.58
C LEU A 36 -5.99 1.02 -19.26
N VAL A 37 -5.59 1.77 -18.22
CA VAL A 37 -5.39 1.22 -16.87
C VAL A 37 -6.73 0.76 -16.28
N PHE A 38 -7.79 1.55 -16.42
CA PHE A 38 -9.14 1.19 -16.00
C PHE A 38 -9.62 -0.10 -16.67
N PHE A 39 -9.46 -0.20 -18.00
CA PHE A 39 -9.83 -1.41 -18.75
C PHE A 39 -9.01 -2.63 -18.29
N SER A 40 -7.73 -2.44 -17.96
CA SER A 40 -6.92 -3.50 -17.37
C SER A 40 -7.46 -3.95 -16.00
N GLY A 41 -8.00 -3.04 -15.20
CA GLY A 41 -8.72 -3.36 -13.96
C GLY A 41 -10.00 -4.17 -14.21
N VAL A 42 -10.76 -3.87 -15.27
CA VAL A 42 -11.91 -4.69 -15.69
C VAL A 42 -11.47 -6.11 -16.06
N MET A 43 -10.39 -6.24 -16.85
CA MET A 43 -9.82 -7.54 -17.19
C MET A 43 -9.36 -8.30 -15.94
N LEU A 44 -8.76 -7.61 -14.98
CA LEU A 44 -8.37 -8.19 -13.70
C LEU A 44 -9.57 -8.73 -12.93
N ALA A 45 -10.68 -7.98 -12.84
CA ALA A 45 -11.92 -8.44 -12.21
C ALA A 45 -12.47 -9.73 -12.86
N VAL A 46 -12.41 -9.82 -14.19
CA VAL A 46 -12.80 -11.02 -14.93
C VAL A 46 -11.86 -12.19 -14.64
N ALA A 47 -10.54 -11.94 -14.58
CA ALA A 47 -9.54 -12.97 -14.31
C ALA A 47 -9.65 -13.53 -12.88
N VAL A 48 -9.94 -12.68 -11.89
CA VAL A 48 -10.05 -13.09 -10.49
C VAL A 48 -11.42 -13.61 -10.09
N ASN A 49 -12.37 -13.73 -11.03
CA ASN A 49 -13.74 -14.19 -10.82
C ASN A 49 -13.85 -15.32 -9.75
N PRO A 50 -14.46 -15.05 -8.59
CA PRO A 50 -14.51 -15.99 -7.46
C PRO A 50 -15.48 -17.16 -7.69
N TRP A 51 -16.37 -17.09 -8.68
CA TRP A 51 -17.36 -18.12 -8.96
C TRP A 51 -16.82 -19.30 -9.76
N LYS A 52 -15.60 -19.21 -10.31
CA LYS A 52 -14.97 -20.32 -11.04
C LYS A 52 -14.58 -21.45 -10.10
N LYS A 53 -15.16 -22.64 -10.32
CA LYS A 53 -14.96 -23.83 -9.47
C LYS A 53 -13.50 -24.31 -9.42
N GLU A 54 -12.73 -24.08 -10.48
CA GLU A 54 -11.29 -24.42 -10.54
C GLU A 54 -10.44 -23.69 -9.49
N TYR A 55 -10.94 -22.58 -8.93
CA TYR A 55 -10.25 -21.80 -7.90
C TYR A 55 -10.84 -21.99 -6.50
N TYR A 56 -11.71 -22.99 -6.32
CA TYR A 56 -12.24 -23.30 -5.00
C TYR A 56 -11.14 -23.84 -4.09
N VAL A 57 -11.27 -23.56 -2.80
CA VAL A 57 -10.25 -23.88 -1.82
C VAL A 57 -10.10 -25.40 -1.68
N THR A 58 -8.89 -25.89 -1.93
CA THR A 58 -8.52 -27.29 -1.67
C THR A 58 -8.04 -27.48 -0.23
N ASN A 59 -7.27 -26.53 0.30
CA ASN A 59 -6.82 -26.53 1.69
C ASN A 59 -7.79 -25.77 2.61
N LYS A 60 -8.55 -26.51 3.43
CA LYS A 60 -9.56 -25.97 4.36
C LYS A 60 -9.02 -25.09 5.50
N ASP A 61 -7.71 -24.91 5.61
CA ASP A 61 -7.10 -23.91 6.49
C ASP A 61 -7.41 -22.48 6.02
N PHE A 62 -7.57 -22.26 4.71
CA PHE A 62 -7.97 -20.98 4.16
C PHE A 62 -9.48 -20.76 4.37
N ALA A 63 -9.86 -19.49 4.54
CA ALA A 63 -11.24 -19.06 4.67
C ALA A 63 -12.03 -19.34 3.38
N HIS A 64 -13.16 -20.02 3.53
CA HIS A 64 -14.02 -20.41 2.41
C HIS A 64 -15.49 -20.36 2.82
N PHE A 65 -16.35 -20.12 1.84
CA PHE A 65 -17.79 -20.28 2.01
C PHE A 65 -18.15 -21.77 2.09
N LYS A 66 -19.37 -22.07 2.55
CA LYS A 66 -19.89 -23.46 2.58
C LYS A 66 -19.84 -24.16 1.21
N SER A 67 -19.88 -23.40 0.11
CA SER A 67 -19.75 -23.89 -1.26
C SER A 67 -18.32 -24.33 -1.65
N GLY A 68 -17.31 -24.02 -0.83
CA GLY A 68 -15.88 -24.19 -1.17
C GLY A 68 -15.24 -22.97 -1.85
N MET A 69 -16.02 -21.93 -2.14
CA MET A 69 -15.52 -20.69 -2.74
C MET A 69 -14.53 -19.97 -1.81
N ASP A 70 -13.41 -19.53 -2.35
CA ASP A 70 -12.34 -18.82 -1.64
C ASP A 70 -12.78 -17.41 -1.22
N MET A 71 -12.78 -17.15 0.09
CA MET A 71 -13.15 -15.84 0.64
C MET A 71 -12.08 -14.78 0.40
N GLU A 72 -10.80 -15.14 0.32
CA GLU A 72 -9.72 -14.19 0.01
C GLU A 72 -9.84 -13.70 -1.43
N ARG A 73 -10.10 -14.63 -2.36
CA ARG A 73 -10.40 -14.29 -3.76
C ARG A 73 -11.65 -13.42 -3.88
N MET A 74 -12.70 -13.71 -3.11
CA MET A 74 -13.89 -12.86 -3.04
C MET A 74 -13.56 -11.45 -2.52
N ALA A 75 -12.76 -11.33 -1.46
CA ALA A 75 -12.32 -10.04 -0.93
C ALA A 75 -11.54 -9.24 -1.99
N PHE A 76 -10.64 -9.91 -2.72
CA PHE A 76 -9.86 -9.29 -3.80
C PHE A 76 -10.76 -8.84 -4.96
N PHE A 77 -11.73 -9.66 -5.36
CA PHE A 77 -12.71 -9.31 -6.39
C PHE A 77 -13.56 -8.10 -5.99
N ILE A 78 -14.10 -8.09 -4.78
CA ILE A 78 -14.91 -6.98 -4.25
C ILE A 78 -14.08 -5.70 -4.18
N MET A 79 -12.83 -5.77 -3.73
CA MET A 79 -11.91 -4.65 -3.73
C MET A 79 -11.72 -4.08 -5.15
N ILE A 80 -11.46 -4.93 -6.16
CA ILE A 80 -11.27 -4.47 -7.55
C ILE A 80 -12.53 -3.79 -8.07
N VAL A 81 -13.70 -4.37 -7.84
CA VAL A 81 -14.98 -3.79 -8.27
C VAL A 81 -15.19 -2.44 -7.58
N ALA A 82 -14.93 -2.34 -6.28
CA ALA A 82 -15.02 -1.09 -5.54
C ALA A 82 -14.03 -0.03 -6.06
N MET A 83 -12.82 -0.45 -6.44
CA MET A 83 -11.81 0.44 -7.02
C MET A 83 -12.24 0.95 -8.40
N LEU A 84 -12.82 0.09 -9.25
CA LEU A 84 -13.36 0.49 -10.55
C LEU A 84 -14.53 1.46 -10.41
N ILE A 85 -15.48 1.20 -9.50
CA ILE A 85 -16.58 2.13 -9.22
C ILE A 85 -16.02 3.47 -8.75
N SER A 86 -15.07 3.45 -7.82
CA SER A 86 -14.43 4.66 -7.27
C SER A 86 -13.62 5.43 -8.32
N ALA A 87 -12.94 4.73 -9.23
CA ALA A 87 -12.27 5.34 -10.37
C ALA A 87 -13.28 6.04 -11.30
N GLY A 88 -14.49 5.49 -11.42
CA GLY A 88 -15.61 6.12 -12.12
C GLY A 88 -15.97 7.51 -11.58
N PHE A 89 -15.96 7.73 -10.25
CA PHE A 89 -16.20 9.06 -9.67
C PHE A 89 -15.13 10.09 -10.10
N GLY A 90 -13.86 9.67 -10.13
CA GLY A 90 -12.76 10.49 -10.63
C GLY A 90 -12.87 10.75 -12.13
N ALA A 91 -13.20 9.72 -12.91
CA ALA A 91 -13.34 9.81 -14.37
C ALA A 91 -14.51 10.71 -14.79
N VAL A 92 -15.66 10.62 -14.11
CA VAL A 92 -16.79 11.54 -14.30
C VAL A 92 -16.32 12.97 -14.06
N THR A 93 -15.59 13.22 -12.97
CA THR A 93 -15.15 14.60 -12.70
C THR A 93 -14.14 15.10 -13.74
N GLY A 94 -13.20 14.25 -14.15
CA GLY A 94 -12.25 14.56 -15.21
C GLY A 94 -12.90 14.85 -16.57
N SER A 95 -14.03 14.21 -16.91
CA SER A 95 -14.70 14.45 -18.20
C SER A 95 -15.40 15.81 -18.31
N PHE A 96 -15.66 16.49 -17.18
CA PHE A 96 -16.17 17.85 -17.14
C PHE A 96 -15.07 18.92 -17.10
N TRP A 97 -13.80 18.53 -17.14
CA TRP A 97 -12.68 19.49 -17.14
C TRP A 97 -12.77 20.43 -18.34
N ALA A 98 -12.63 21.74 -18.11
CA ALA A 98 -12.88 22.83 -19.06
C ALA A 98 -14.35 22.95 -19.55
N ASN A 99 -15.29 22.25 -18.90
CA ASN A 99 -16.73 22.32 -19.15
C ASN A 99 -17.51 22.50 -17.84
N GLY A 100 -17.28 23.63 -17.16
CA GLY A 100 -17.88 23.94 -15.86
C GLY A 100 -17.16 23.30 -14.67
N HIS A 101 -16.01 22.65 -14.90
CA HIS A 101 -15.11 22.15 -13.87
C HIS A 101 -13.66 22.52 -14.18
N GLU A 102 -12.92 23.01 -13.19
CA GLU A 102 -11.54 23.44 -13.32
C GLU A 102 -10.62 22.62 -12.41
N THR A 103 -9.32 22.61 -12.71
CA THR A 103 -8.32 21.98 -11.85
C THR A 103 -8.16 22.77 -10.56
N PHE A 104 -8.11 22.07 -9.42
CA PHE A 104 -7.88 22.64 -8.11
C PHE A 104 -7.04 21.70 -7.25
N LEU A 105 -6.43 22.23 -6.20
CA LEU A 105 -5.81 21.40 -5.16
C LEU A 105 -6.88 21.04 -4.13
N ALA A 106 -7.01 19.74 -3.84
CA ALA A 106 -8.06 19.24 -2.93
C ALA A 106 -7.99 19.91 -1.55
N GLU A 107 -6.78 20.26 -1.13
CA GLU A 107 -6.51 20.90 0.14
C GLU A 107 -6.91 22.37 0.20
N ASP A 108 -7.22 23.00 -0.93
CA ASP A 108 -7.74 24.36 -0.96
C ASP A 108 -9.25 24.39 -0.65
N LEU A 109 -9.94 23.26 -0.81
CA LEU A 109 -11.39 23.14 -0.54
C LEU A 109 -11.71 22.78 0.92
N ILE A 110 -10.72 22.55 1.78
CA ILE A 110 -10.91 21.99 3.13
C ILE A 110 -11.80 22.85 4.04
N ARG A 111 -11.80 24.17 3.83
CA ARG A 111 -12.62 25.15 4.57
C ARG A 111 -13.76 25.73 3.75
N ASP A 112 -13.90 25.33 2.49
CA ASP A 112 -15.00 25.76 1.64
C ASP A 112 -16.32 25.16 2.15
N PRO A 113 -17.30 25.94 2.63
CA PRO A 113 -18.56 25.41 3.10
C PRO A 113 -19.40 24.81 1.94
N ASP A 114 -19.27 25.33 0.73
CA ASP A 114 -20.19 25.10 -0.38
C ASP A 114 -19.51 24.38 -1.55
N LYS A 115 -19.28 23.08 -1.36
CA LYS A 115 -18.68 22.22 -2.38
C LYS A 115 -19.72 21.71 -3.38
N THR A 116 -19.41 21.84 -4.66
CA THR A 116 -20.17 21.21 -5.76
C THR A 116 -20.14 19.69 -5.67
N HIS A 117 -21.07 19.01 -6.36
CA HIS A 117 -21.09 17.55 -6.43
C HIS A 117 -19.81 16.97 -7.06
N LEU A 118 -19.23 17.65 -8.06
CA LEU A 118 -17.98 17.23 -8.70
C LEU A 118 -16.78 17.33 -7.74
N GLN A 119 -16.69 18.41 -6.96
CA GLN A 119 -15.65 18.55 -5.92
C GLN A 119 -15.82 17.49 -4.82
N LYS A 120 -17.06 17.23 -4.37
CA LYS A 120 -17.34 16.15 -3.41
C LYS A 120 -16.99 14.77 -3.96
N ALA A 121 -17.24 14.53 -5.25
CA ALA A 121 -16.86 13.29 -5.92
C ALA A 121 -15.34 13.09 -5.96
N ILE A 122 -14.56 14.15 -6.23
CA ILE A 122 -13.09 14.10 -6.13
C ILE A 122 -12.64 13.79 -4.70
N ILE A 123 -13.20 14.47 -3.68
CA ILE A 123 -12.84 14.22 -2.28
C ILE A 123 -13.09 12.77 -1.92
N GLY A 124 -14.27 12.23 -2.28
CA GLY A 124 -14.59 10.82 -2.10
C GLY A 124 -13.59 9.91 -2.82
N HIS A 125 -13.38 10.13 -4.12
CA HIS A 125 -12.42 9.38 -4.93
C HIS A 125 -11.03 9.33 -4.27
N LEU A 126 -10.48 10.47 -3.87
CA LEU A 126 -9.15 10.55 -3.26
C LEU A 126 -9.02 9.71 -1.99
N HIS A 127 -10.04 9.74 -1.11
CA HIS A 127 -10.00 9.01 0.16
C HIS A 127 -10.07 7.49 -0.08
N ILE A 128 -10.99 7.02 -0.91
CA ILE A 128 -11.22 5.58 -1.05
C ILE A 128 -10.12 4.89 -1.86
N MET A 129 -9.52 5.57 -2.85
CA MET A 129 -8.53 4.95 -3.73
C MET A 129 -7.32 4.45 -2.94
N LEU A 130 -6.75 5.28 -2.07
CA LEU A 130 -5.58 4.88 -1.29
C LEU A 130 -5.93 3.80 -0.25
N THR A 131 -7.12 3.87 0.35
CA THR A 131 -7.58 2.81 1.25
C THR A 131 -7.75 1.47 0.54
N LEU A 132 -8.33 1.45 -0.67
CA LEU A 132 -8.48 0.23 -1.45
C LEU A 132 -7.13 -0.31 -1.94
N ILE A 133 -6.17 0.56 -2.26
CA ILE A 133 -4.79 0.13 -2.56
C ILE A 133 -4.17 -0.51 -1.30
N ALA A 134 -4.31 0.11 -0.12
CA ALA A 134 -3.80 -0.48 1.13
C ALA A 134 -4.43 -1.85 1.40
N VAL A 135 -5.74 -2.00 1.22
CA VAL A 135 -6.44 -3.29 1.28
C VAL A 135 -5.90 -4.30 0.27
N SER A 136 -5.67 -3.87 -0.97
CA SER A 136 -5.08 -4.71 -2.04
C SER A 136 -3.74 -5.27 -1.60
N ILE A 137 -2.87 -4.39 -1.08
CA ILE A 137 -1.56 -4.78 -0.59
C ILE A 137 -1.66 -5.68 0.64
N THR A 138 -2.60 -5.45 1.57
CA THR A 138 -2.85 -6.36 2.68
C THR A 138 -3.24 -7.76 2.19
N LEU A 139 -4.09 -7.87 1.18
CA LEU A 139 -4.47 -9.17 0.59
C LEU A 139 -3.27 -9.84 -0.13
N ILE A 140 -2.50 -9.08 -0.91
CA ILE A 140 -1.28 -9.59 -1.59
C ILE A 140 -0.25 -10.08 -0.57
N VAL A 141 0.05 -9.27 0.46
CA VAL A 141 0.97 -9.65 1.54
C VAL A 141 0.45 -10.85 2.32
N GLY A 142 -0.87 -10.91 2.56
CA GLY A 142 -1.52 -12.07 3.18
C GLY A 142 -1.27 -13.35 2.38
N ARG A 143 -1.48 -13.31 1.06
CA ARG A 143 -1.22 -14.44 0.18
C ARG A 143 0.25 -14.82 0.16
N TRP A 144 1.13 -13.82 0.02
CA TRP A 144 2.58 -13.99 -0.01
C TRP A 144 3.15 -14.63 1.27
N LEU A 145 2.58 -14.30 2.43
CA LEU A 145 2.96 -14.88 3.73
C LEU A 145 2.21 -16.18 4.07
N GLN A 146 1.37 -16.68 3.16
CA GLN A 146 0.53 -17.87 3.35
C GLN A 146 -0.40 -17.74 4.56
N PHE A 147 -1.08 -16.59 4.67
CA PHE A 147 -2.01 -16.29 5.74
C PHE A 147 -3.18 -17.28 5.73
N LYS A 148 -3.28 -18.11 6.77
CA LYS A 148 -4.28 -19.18 6.89
C LYS A 148 -4.62 -19.49 8.36
N GLY A 149 -5.60 -20.36 8.58
CA GLY A 149 -6.03 -20.78 9.91
C GLY A 149 -7.08 -19.85 10.53
N ILE A 150 -7.18 -19.85 11.86
CA ILE A 150 -8.29 -19.17 12.55
C ILE A 150 -8.31 -17.64 12.32
N PHE A 151 -7.15 -17.01 12.33
CA PHE A 151 -7.04 -15.57 12.07
C PHE A 151 -7.48 -15.22 10.65
N HIS A 152 -7.14 -16.05 9.66
CA HIS A 152 -7.59 -15.84 8.28
C HIS A 152 -9.10 -16.02 8.13
N LYS A 153 -9.67 -17.04 8.79
CA LYS A 153 -11.12 -17.32 8.80
C LYS A 153 -11.96 -16.22 9.42
N ILE A 154 -11.41 -15.47 10.37
CA ILE A 154 -12.07 -14.30 10.94
C ILE A 154 -11.79 -13.05 10.09
N ALA A 155 -10.57 -12.88 9.59
CA ALA A 155 -10.17 -11.72 8.81
C ALA A 155 -10.92 -11.60 7.48
N MET A 156 -11.08 -12.67 6.70
CA MET A 156 -11.66 -12.54 5.36
C MET A 156 -13.11 -12.03 5.35
N PRO A 157 -14.03 -12.52 6.21
CA PRO A 157 -15.37 -11.94 6.33
C PRO A 157 -15.35 -10.46 6.75
N LEU A 158 -14.53 -10.10 7.72
CA LEU A 158 -14.38 -8.71 8.19
C LEU A 158 -13.83 -7.81 7.08
N MET A 159 -12.89 -8.30 6.29
CA MET A 159 -12.32 -7.61 5.14
C MET A 159 -13.39 -7.36 4.07
N ILE A 160 -14.15 -8.39 3.69
CA ILE A 160 -15.24 -8.29 2.70
C ILE A 160 -16.27 -7.23 3.12
N VAL A 161 -16.80 -7.36 4.35
CA VAL A 161 -17.80 -6.43 4.87
C VAL A 161 -17.21 -5.02 5.00
N GLY A 162 -15.98 -4.92 5.51
CA GLY A 162 -15.26 -3.67 5.68
C GLY A 162 -15.09 -2.91 4.36
N ILE A 163 -14.66 -3.59 3.29
CA ILE A 163 -14.52 -3.01 1.94
C ILE A 163 -15.87 -2.48 1.42
N ILE A 164 -16.95 -3.26 1.55
CA ILE A 164 -18.27 -2.86 1.08
C ILE A 164 -18.75 -1.61 1.82
N VAL A 165 -18.67 -1.63 3.15
CA VAL A 165 -19.18 -0.55 4.01
C VAL A 165 -18.37 0.72 3.83
N ILE A 166 -17.03 0.63 3.81
CA ILE A 166 -16.18 1.82 3.65
C ILE A 166 -16.36 2.43 2.27
N SER A 167 -16.39 1.63 1.19
CA SER A 167 -16.56 2.13 -0.17
C SER A 167 -17.92 2.81 -0.34
N SER A 168 -18.98 2.17 0.16
CA SER A 168 -20.33 2.76 0.14
C SER A 168 -20.39 4.06 0.93
N GLY A 169 -19.74 4.11 2.10
CA GLY A 169 -19.61 5.33 2.90
C GLY A 169 -18.94 6.46 2.14
N VAL A 170 -17.81 6.18 1.46
CA VAL A 170 -17.10 7.20 0.69
C VAL A 170 -17.90 7.67 -0.53
N TRP A 171 -18.54 6.77 -1.28
CA TRP A 171 -19.41 7.16 -2.40
C TRP A 171 -20.55 8.06 -1.92
N SER A 172 -21.06 7.80 -0.71
CA SER A 172 -22.14 8.57 -0.11
C SER A 172 -21.78 10.02 0.24
N VAL A 173 -20.50 10.40 0.26
CA VAL A 173 -20.03 11.79 0.54
C VAL A 173 -20.69 12.82 -0.39
N VAL A 174 -21.07 12.42 -1.60
CA VAL A 174 -21.75 13.29 -2.57
C VAL A 174 -23.16 13.66 -2.12
N TRP A 175 -23.83 12.80 -1.33
CA TRP A 175 -25.26 12.88 -1.03
C TRP A 175 -25.60 12.99 0.46
N THR A 176 -24.71 12.61 1.38
CA THR A 176 -25.01 12.60 2.81
C THR A 176 -23.86 13.12 3.67
N HIS A 177 -24.23 13.77 4.78
CA HIS A 177 -23.30 14.21 5.82
C HIS A 177 -22.88 13.06 6.76
N HIS A 178 -23.59 11.92 6.74
CA HIS A 178 -23.29 10.74 7.57
C HIS A 178 -22.23 9.81 6.97
N ALA A 179 -21.65 10.16 5.82
CA ALA A 179 -20.65 9.36 5.12
C ALA A 179 -19.50 8.91 6.03
N HIS A 180 -18.99 9.81 6.87
CA HIS A 180 -17.89 9.52 7.81
C HIS A 180 -18.24 8.42 8.83
N THR A 181 -19.48 8.32 9.28
CA THR A 181 -19.91 7.25 10.19
C THR A 181 -19.79 5.88 9.53
N PHE A 182 -20.26 5.74 8.29
CA PHE A 182 -20.10 4.49 7.53
C PHE A 182 -18.62 4.17 7.29
N ILE A 183 -17.83 5.18 6.93
CA ILE A 183 -16.38 5.02 6.72
C ILE A 183 -15.72 4.46 7.97
N TYR A 184 -16.00 5.02 9.16
CA TYR A 184 -15.41 4.53 10.41
C TYR A 184 -15.81 3.09 10.72
N VAL A 185 -17.08 2.71 10.52
CA VAL A 185 -17.52 1.32 10.74
C VAL A 185 -16.82 0.36 9.78
N GLY A 186 -16.70 0.73 8.49
CA GLY A 186 -15.98 -0.07 7.50
C GLY A 186 -14.48 -0.21 7.82
N SER A 187 -13.85 0.90 8.23
CA SER A 187 -12.44 0.96 8.65
C SER A 187 -12.12 -0.02 9.77
N VAL A 188 -12.99 -0.17 10.77
CA VAL A 188 -12.81 -1.14 11.85
C VAL A 188 -12.68 -2.56 11.30
N GLY A 189 -13.53 -2.95 10.34
CA GLY A 189 -13.48 -4.28 9.72
C GLY A 189 -12.16 -4.56 8.98
N VAL A 190 -11.72 -3.63 8.13
CA VAL A 190 -10.45 -3.79 7.38
C VAL A 190 -9.23 -3.72 8.30
N MET A 191 -9.22 -2.85 9.30
CA MET A 191 -8.11 -2.73 10.26
C MET A 191 -7.98 -3.96 11.15
N MET A 192 -9.10 -4.53 11.63
CA MET A 192 -9.07 -5.77 12.40
C MET A 192 -8.55 -6.94 11.56
N SER A 193 -8.90 -6.97 10.27
CA SER A 193 -8.38 -7.97 9.33
C SER A 193 -6.86 -7.84 9.13
N ALA A 194 -6.35 -6.61 8.99
CA ALA A 194 -4.92 -6.33 8.91
C ALA A 194 -4.19 -6.71 10.21
N LEU A 195 -4.77 -6.42 11.38
CA LEU A 195 -4.21 -6.82 12.67
C LEU A 195 -4.06 -8.36 12.79
N MET A 196 -5.07 -9.11 12.33
CA MET A 196 -5.00 -10.57 12.30
C MET A 196 -3.86 -11.09 11.43
N LEU A 197 -3.61 -10.44 10.28
CA LEU A 197 -2.45 -10.74 9.43
C LEU A 197 -1.14 -10.44 10.15
N VAL A 198 -1.02 -9.29 10.83
CA VAL A 198 0.19 -8.93 11.60
C VAL A 198 0.48 -9.99 12.68
N ILE A 199 -0.53 -10.36 13.48
CA ILE A 199 -0.38 -11.37 14.54
C ILE A 199 0.04 -12.72 13.96
N PHE A 200 -0.58 -13.14 12.86
CA PHE A 200 -0.21 -14.38 12.17
C PHE A 200 1.23 -14.32 11.65
N SER A 201 1.57 -13.25 10.93
CA SER A 201 2.87 -13.04 10.30
C SER A 201 3.99 -13.10 11.34
N TRP A 202 3.86 -12.39 12.46
CA TRP A 202 4.91 -12.35 13.47
C TRP A 202 5.08 -13.69 14.17
N LYS A 203 3.97 -14.40 14.46
CA LYS A 203 4.04 -15.77 14.98
C LYS A 203 4.74 -16.71 14.02
N LYS A 204 4.43 -16.61 12.72
CA LYS A 204 5.06 -17.40 11.66
C LYS A 204 6.56 -17.11 11.56
N LEU A 205 6.97 -15.83 11.50
CA LEU A 205 8.38 -15.44 11.42
C LEU A 205 9.17 -15.88 12.64
N ILE A 206 8.62 -15.72 13.84
CA ILE A 206 9.26 -16.19 15.07
C ILE A 206 9.49 -17.71 14.99
N HIS A 207 8.49 -18.47 14.55
CA HIS A 207 8.59 -19.93 14.44
C HIS A 207 9.64 -20.32 13.38
N ASP A 208 9.44 -19.92 12.12
CA ASP A 208 10.27 -20.36 11.00
C ASP A 208 11.74 -19.97 11.22
N ASN A 209 11.99 -18.72 11.64
CA ASN A 209 13.36 -18.25 11.86
C ASN A 209 13.98 -18.80 13.15
N SER A 210 13.17 -19.24 14.14
CA SER A 210 13.72 -19.95 15.30
C SER A 210 14.24 -21.33 14.89
N ILE A 211 13.54 -22.03 13.98
CA ILE A 211 14.02 -23.29 13.42
C ILE A 211 15.32 -23.07 12.65
N GLU A 212 15.36 -22.08 11.75
CA GLU A 212 16.55 -21.74 10.97
C GLU A 212 17.76 -21.38 11.85
N LEU A 213 17.53 -20.69 12.97
CA LEU A 213 18.55 -20.31 13.93
C LEU A 213 18.92 -21.41 14.93
N GLY A 214 18.29 -22.59 14.87
CA GLY A 214 18.53 -23.71 15.77
C GLY A 214 18.02 -23.51 17.19
N TYR A 215 16.95 -22.74 17.38
CA TYR A 215 16.30 -22.52 18.68
C TYR A 215 15.14 -23.50 18.88
N GLU A 216 15.28 -24.45 19.80
CA GLU A 216 14.20 -25.41 20.13
C GLU A 216 13.14 -24.80 21.07
N ASN A 217 13.58 -24.03 22.07
CA ASN A 217 12.71 -23.35 23.04
C ASN A 217 13.18 -21.90 23.21
N PRO A 218 12.91 -21.01 22.23
CA PRO A 218 13.46 -19.67 22.24
C PRO A 218 12.92 -18.87 23.42
N ASN A 219 13.84 -18.27 24.19
CA ASN A 219 13.50 -17.25 25.17
C ASN A 219 13.01 -15.96 24.49
N ILE A 220 12.58 -14.96 25.28
CA ILE A 220 12.00 -13.71 24.75
C ILE A 220 12.97 -13.00 23.79
N PHE A 221 14.26 -12.92 24.11
CA PHE A 221 15.26 -12.28 23.27
C PHE A 221 15.53 -13.08 21.98
N GLN A 222 15.54 -14.41 22.05
CA GLN A 222 15.67 -15.28 20.88
C GLN A 222 14.44 -15.16 19.97
N LYS A 223 13.22 -15.05 20.53
CA LYS A 223 12.01 -14.76 19.75
C LYS A 223 12.09 -13.41 19.06
N LEU A 224 12.54 -12.37 19.76
CA LEU A 224 12.73 -11.05 19.15
C LEU A 224 13.77 -11.09 18.03
N LYS A 225 14.91 -11.74 18.26
CA LYS A 225 15.94 -11.93 17.23
C LYS A 225 15.44 -12.71 16.03
N ALA A 226 14.63 -13.76 16.24
CA ALA A 226 13.99 -14.53 15.19
C ALA A 226 13.01 -13.66 14.39
N LEU A 227 12.16 -12.87 15.06
CA LEU A 227 11.23 -11.95 14.40
C LEU A 227 11.95 -10.96 13.47
N LEU A 228 13.07 -10.40 13.94
CA LEU A 228 13.85 -9.38 13.22
C LEU A 228 14.93 -9.98 12.30
N HIS A 229 14.97 -11.30 12.12
CA HIS A 229 16.04 -11.95 11.35
C HIS A 229 16.02 -11.59 9.86
N ASP A 230 14.82 -11.53 9.28
CA ASP A 230 14.58 -11.19 7.87
C ASP A 230 13.76 -9.89 7.76
N PRO A 231 14.43 -8.74 7.54
CA PRO A 231 13.75 -7.45 7.48
C PRO A 231 12.80 -7.34 6.28
N ILE A 232 13.02 -8.09 5.20
CA ILE A 232 12.12 -8.04 4.03
C ILE A 232 10.78 -8.69 4.33
N LYS A 233 10.75 -9.75 5.15
CA LYS A 233 9.50 -10.41 5.57
C LYS A 233 8.84 -9.72 6.76
N PHE A 234 9.63 -9.19 7.68
CA PHE A 234 9.14 -8.43 8.84
C PHE A 234 8.59 -7.05 8.45
N GLY A 235 9.31 -6.34 7.57
CA GLY A 235 9.07 -4.95 7.21
C GLY A 235 7.64 -4.66 6.76
N PRO A 236 7.03 -5.44 5.85
CA PRO A 236 5.65 -5.23 5.40
C PRO A 236 4.63 -5.14 6.53
N THR A 237 4.65 -6.08 7.48
CA THR A 237 3.70 -6.08 8.60
C THR A 237 4.10 -5.12 9.71
N TRP A 238 5.39 -4.80 9.86
CA TRP A 238 5.84 -3.68 10.68
C TRP A 238 5.33 -2.34 10.15
N GLN A 239 5.48 -2.07 8.86
CA GLN A 239 4.96 -0.86 8.22
C GLN A 239 3.44 -0.75 8.35
N MET A 240 2.72 -1.87 8.35
CA MET A 240 1.29 -1.89 8.66
C MET A 240 0.97 -1.48 10.11
N VAL A 241 1.84 -1.81 11.06
CA VAL A 241 1.71 -1.34 12.45
C VAL A 241 2.10 0.13 12.53
N PHE A 242 3.25 0.48 11.95
CA PHE A 242 3.84 1.82 11.98
C PHE A 242 2.91 2.90 11.40
N MET A 243 2.15 2.58 10.34
CA MET A 243 1.16 3.50 9.78
C MET A 243 0.11 3.97 10.80
N ASN A 244 -0.15 3.21 11.87
CA ASN A 244 -1.10 3.63 12.90
C ASN A 244 -0.57 4.82 13.71
N PHE A 245 0.76 4.95 13.85
CA PHE A 245 1.38 6.04 14.59
C PHE A 245 1.54 7.31 13.75
N THR A 246 1.67 7.18 12.43
CA THR A 246 1.96 8.32 11.53
C THR A 246 0.77 8.75 10.70
N VAL A 247 -0.19 7.86 10.44
CA VAL A 247 -1.35 8.13 9.59
C VAL A 247 -2.66 7.88 10.33
N SER A 248 -2.97 6.65 10.73
CA SER A 248 -4.33 6.30 11.17
C SER A 248 -4.69 6.95 12.50
N GLY A 249 -3.83 6.83 13.51
CA GLY A 249 -4.04 7.46 14.81
C GLY A 249 -4.05 8.99 14.73
N ILE A 250 -3.15 9.56 13.91
CA ILE A 250 -3.09 11.01 13.66
C ILE A 250 -4.35 11.50 12.95
N GLY A 251 -4.82 10.80 11.93
CA GLY A 251 -6.05 11.11 11.20
C GLY A 251 -7.29 11.04 12.08
N ILE A 252 -7.41 10.01 12.93
CA ILE A 252 -8.52 9.90 13.90
C ILE A 252 -8.46 11.05 14.91
N PHE A 253 -7.27 11.34 15.45
CA PHE A 253 -7.08 12.45 16.37
C PHE A 253 -7.48 13.79 15.73
N MET A 254 -7.03 14.04 14.50
CA MET A 254 -7.42 15.21 13.72
C MET A 254 -8.93 15.30 13.51
N ALA A 255 -9.56 14.21 13.09
CA ALA A 255 -11.00 14.19 12.84
C ALA A 255 -11.81 14.49 14.11
N VAL A 256 -11.43 13.92 15.26
CA VAL A 256 -12.09 14.14 16.55
C VAL A 256 -11.89 15.57 17.05
N LYS A 257 -10.73 16.18 16.79
CA LYS A 257 -10.35 17.51 17.28
C LYS A 257 -10.43 18.60 16.20
N LEU A 258 -11.04 18.31 15.07
CA LEU A 258 -11.04 19.18 13.89
C LEU A 258 -11.50 20.59 14.21
N GLU A 259 -12.72 20.74 14.74
CA GLU A 259 -13.32 22.04 15.06
C GLU A 259 -12.70 22.70 16.30
N GLN A 260 -12.12 21.91 17.21
CA GLN A 260 -11.61 22.39 18.49
C GLN A 260 -10.17 22.92 18.40
N ILE A 261 -9.35 22.32 17.54
CA ILE A 261 -7.90 22.58 17.47
C ILE A 261 -7.50 23.04 16.07
N PHE A 262 -7.84 22.28 15.04
CA PHE A 262 -7.26 22.49 13.70
C PHE A 262 -7.96 23.59 12.92
N ARG A 263 -9.29 23.73 13.06
CA ARG A 263 -10.07 24.75 12.35
C ARG A 263 -9.82 26.16 12.87
N VAL A 264 -9.45 26.28 14.15
CA VAL A 264 -9.11 27.56 14.80
C VAL A 264 -7.68 28.03 14.49
N TRP A 265 -6.82 27.14 13.99
CA TRP A 265 -5.47 27.51 13.55
C TRP A 265 -5.47 28.13 12.15
N PRO A 266 -4.37 28.82 11.77
CA PRO A 266 -4.18 29.26 10.39
C PRO A 266 -4.38 28.11 9.40
N ALA A 267 -5.08 28.37 8.29
CA ALA A 267 -5.44 27.34 7.31
C ALA A 267 -4.24 26.57 6.76
N ARG A 268 -3.06 27.21 6.70
CA ARG A 268 -1.79 26.58 6.33
C ARG A 268 -1.47 25.36 7.19
N GLU A 269 -1.68 25.42 8.51
CA GLU A 269 -1.33 24.33 9.42
C GLU A 269 -2.20 23.10 9.18
N GLU A 270 -3.52 23.32 9.05
CA GLU A 270 -4.47 22.26 8.69
C GLU A 270 -4.12 21.65 7.32
N ARG A 271 -3.78 22.48 6.33
CA ARG A 271 -3.38 22.06 4.98
C ARG A 271 -2.11 21.21 4.98
N ILE A 272 -1.10 21.56 5.77
CA ILE A 272 0.14 20.78 5.88
C ILE A 272 -0.16 19.37 6.38
N THR A 273 -0.94 19.23 7.47
CA THR A 273 -1.26 17.91 8.00
C THR A 273 -2.13 17.12 7.05
N LEU A 274 -3.18 17.75 6.48
CA LEU A 274 -4.08 17.10 5.53
C LEU A 274 -3.37 16.61 4.26
N THR A 275 -2.41 17.36 3.75
CA THR A 275 -1.58 16.92 2.61
C THR A 275 -0.66 15.78 3.06
N GLY A 276 0.07 16.01 4.16
CA GLY A 276 1.15 15.14 4.61
C GLY A 276 0.69 13.72 4.95
N HIS A 277 -0.45 13.56 5.63
CA HIS A 277 -0.88 12.25 6.10
C HIS A 277 -1.20 11.27 4.95
N TRP A 278 -1.79 11.73 3.85
CA TRP A 278 -2.08 10.89 2.69
C TRP A 278 -0.80 10.48 1.95
N HIS A 279 0.15 11.42 1.81
CA HIS A 279 1.43 11.17 1.15
C HIS A 279 2.28 10.17 1.95
N ILE A 280 2.27 10.28 3.28
CA ILE A 280 2.91 9.28 4.15
C ILE A 280 2.28 7.90 3.95
N LEU A 281 0.94 7.80 3.92
CA LEU A 281 0.28 6.51 3.67
C LEU A 281 0.68 5.90 2.32
N ALA A 282 0.69 6.72 1.26
CA ALA A 282 1.09 6.27 -0.07
C ALA A 282 2.56 5.80 -0.09
N ALA A 283 3.46 6.51 0.59
CA ALA A 283 4.86 6.16 0.68
C ALA A 283 5.13 4.91 1.53
N ILE A 284 4.34 4.69 2.60
CA ILE A 284 4.35 3.45 3.39
C ILE A 284 3.90 2.28 2.51
N VAL A 285 2.80 2.42 1.79
CA VAL A 285 2.28 1.40 0.86
C VAL A 285 3.32 1.07 -0.22
N ALA A 286 3.97 2.10 -0.80
CA ALA A 286 5.05 1.91 -1.76
C ALA A 286 6.25 1.15 -1.16
N THR A 287 6.64 1.48 0.09
CA THR A 287 7.70 0.78 0.82
C THR A 287 7.37 -0.70 1.03
N ILE A 288 6.11 -1.02 1.37
CA ILE A 288 5.64 -2.41 1.47
C ILE A 288 5.74 -3.13 0.13
N ILE A 289 5.31 -2.50 -0.96
CA ILE A 289 5.39 -3.05 -2.32
C ILE A 289 6.85 -3.31 -2.71
N LEU A 290 7.77 -2.39 -2.41
CA LEU A 290 9.19 -2.54 -2.72
C LEU A 290 9.81 -3.72 -1.97
N MET A 291 9.48 -3.91 -0.68
CA MET A 291 9.97 -5.07 0.08
C MET A 291 9.39 -6.38 -0.46
N TYR A 292 8.09 -6.41 -0.74
CA TYR A 292 7.44 -7.55 -1.41
C TYR A 292 8.13 -7.87 -2.75
N TYR A 293 8.35 -6.85 -3.58
CA TYR A 293 8.95 -7.02 -4.89
C TYR A 293 10.43 -7.45 -4.79
N ALA A 294 11.19 -6.90 -3.84
CA ALA A 294 12.57 -7.30 -3.60
C ALA A 294 12.70 -8.78 -3.20
N ASP A 295 11.73 -9.31 -2.45
CA ASP A 295 11.67 -10.74 -2.13
C ASP A 295 11.48 -11.59 -3.37
N ILE A 296 10.46 -11.30 -4.16
CA ILE A 296 10.12 -12.11 -5.35
C ILE A 296 11.10 -11.91 -6.50
N ALA A 297 11.81 -10.79 -6.53
CA ALA A 297 12.95 -10.56 -7.42
C ALA A 297 14.19 -11.39 -7.02
N GLY A 298 14.16 -12.07 -5.88
CA GLY A 298 15.21 -12.99 -5.45
C GLY A 298 16.38 -12.33 -4.75
N LEU A 299 16.18 -11.20 -4.05
CA LEU A 299 17.23 -10.57 -3.27
C LEU A 299 17.60 -11.45 -2.05
N LYS A 300 18.88 -11.84 -1.94
CA LYS A 300 19.39 -12.80 -0.94
C LYS A 300 20.55 -12.26 -0.09
N GLY A 301 20.85 -12.97 0.99
CA GLY A 301 22.05 -12.79 1.81
C GLY A 301 22.16 -11.40 2.45
N LYS A 302 23.37 -10.85 2.49
CA LYS A 302 23.63 -9.54 3.13
C LYS A 302 22.92 -8.40 2.42
N ALA A 303 22.84 -8.42 1.08
CA ALA A 303 22.17 -7.39 0.30
C ALA A 303 20.68 -7.28 0.68
N ARG A 304 20.01 -8.42 0.88
CA ARG A 304 18.63 -8.50 1.39
C ARG A 304 18.48 -7.82 2.75
N LYS A 305 19.38 -8.12 3.69
CA LYS A 305 19.33 -7.56 5.04
C LYS A 305 19.56 -6.05 5.04
N TRP A 306 20.57 -5.58 4.30
CA TRP A 306 20.83 -4.15 4.16
C TRP A 306 19.67 -3.43 3.49
N PHE A 307 19.16 -3.94 2.38
CA PHE A 307 18.02 -3.35 1.69
C PHE A 307 16.81 -3.24 2.61
N GLY A 308 16.41 -4.34 3.27
CA GLY A 308 15.25 -4.32 4.16
C GLY A 308 15.41 -3.37 5.34
N TRP A 309 16.57 -3.37 6.02
CA TRP A 309 16.77 -2.48 7.18
C TRP A 309 16.90 -1.02 6.80
N ILE A 310 17.57 -0.68 5.70
CA ILE A 310 17.64 0.70 5.22
C ILE A 310 16.24 1.19 4.83
N MET A 311 15.45 0.34 4.17
CA MET A 311 14.06 0.67 3.84
C MET A 311 13.24 0.94 5.11
N ILE A 312 13.26 0.05 6.11
CA ILE A 312 12.49 0.22 7.35
C ILE A 312 12.96 1.44 8.14
N ILE A 313 14.26 1.57 8.41
CA ILE A 313 14.79 2.65 9.24
C ILE A 313 14.63 4.00 8.52
N GLY A 314 14.93 4.04 7.22
CA GLY A 314 14.77 5.24 6.41
C GLY A 314 13.31 5.71 6.35
N SER A 315 12.35 4.80 6.15
CA SER A 315 10.94 5.13 6.16
C SER A 315 10.46 5.58 7.54
N ASP A 316 10.89 4.91 8.60
CA ASP A 316 10.44 5.22 9.96
C ASP A 316 10.93 6.60 10.39
N ILE A 317 12.20 6.91 10.13
CA ILE A 317 12.78 8.25 10.38
C ILE A 317 12.02 9.28 9.55
N ALA A 318 11.88 9.06 8.24
CA ALA A 318 11.26 10.04 7.35
C ALA A 318 9.83 10.37 7.76
N PHE A 319 9.01 9.35 7.94
CA PHE A 319 7.57 9.52 8.16
C PHE A 319 7.26 9.94 9.60
N ALA A 320 8.02 9.49 10.59
CA ALA A 320 7.89 10.01 11.95
C ALA A 320 8.25 11.51 12.00
N SER A 321 9.35 11.91 11.37
CA SER A 321 9.75 13.32 11.31
C SER A 321 8.73 14.19 10.58
N MET A 322 8.19 13.73 9.45
CA MET A 322 7.12 14.46 8.75
C MET A 322 5.82 14.52 9.54
N THR A 323 5.50 13.47 10.30
CA THR A 323 4.35 13.50 11.22
C THR A 323 4.56 14.56 12.31
N ILE A 324 5.72 14.58 12.97
CA ILE A 324 6.05 15.58 14.00
C ILE A 324 6.01 16.99 13.41
N TYR A 325 6.61 17.19 12.24
CA TYR A 325 6.55 18.47 11.51
C TYR A 325 5.12 18.91 11.24
N SER A 326 4.27 18.00 10.76
CA SER A 326 2.87 18.30 10.45
C SER A 326 2.04 18.64 11.69
N MET A 327 2.53 18.26 12.88
CA MET A 327 1.89 18.49 14.18
C MET A 327 2.68 19.51 15.03
N LYS A 328 3.66 20.21 14.46
CA LYS A 328 4.62 21.08 15.16
C LYS A 328 3.97 22.06 16.12
N ARG A 329 2.82 22.64 15.75
CA ARG A 329 2.10 23.63 16.52
C ARG A 329 1.44 23.07 17.79
N LEU A 330 1.25 21.75 17.89
CA LEU A 330 0.83 21.12 19.14
C LEU A 330 1.95 21.09 20.18
N PHE A 331 3.19 20.94 19.73
CA PHE A 331 4.35 20.85 20.60
C PHE A 331 4.88 22.24 20.97
N ILE A 332 4.90 23.14 19.99
CA ILE A 332 5.40 24.51 20.15
C ILE A 332 4.35 25.47 19.56
N PRO A 333 3.47 26.06 20.39
CA PRO A 333 2.39 26.92 19.90
C PRO A 333 2.87 28.21 19.24
N GLU A 334 4.01 28.74 19.70
CA GLU A 334 4.61 29.99 19.24
C GLU A 334 5.40 29.75 17.95
N GLU A 335 4.93 30.33 16.84
CA GLU A 335 5.50 30.11 15.51
C GLU A 335 7.00 30.46 15.44
N VAL A 336 7.40 31.57 16.07
CA VAL A 336 8.80 32.04 16.11
C VAL A 336 9.76 31.10 16.84
N ALA A 337 9.25 30.17 17.66
CA ALA A 337 10.05 29.21 18.41
C ALA A 337 10.13 27.84 17.71
N GLN A 338 9.49 27.67 16.54
CA GLN A 338 9.42 26.37 15.85
C GLN A 338 10.67 26.04 15.03
N ASP A 339 11.56 27.00 14.75
CA ASP A 339 12.69 26.84 13.83
C ASP A 339 13.57 25.63 14.14
N GLY A 340 13.89 25.40 15.42
CA GLY A 340 14.72 24.24 15.83
C GLY A 340 14.04 22.90 15.52
N LEU A 341 12.74 22.80 15.79
CA LEU A 341 11.96 21.60 15.50
C LEU A 341 11.80 21.39 13.99
N ILE A 342 11.51 22.46 13.24
CA ILE A 342 11.37 22.42 11.78
C ILE A 342 12.68 21.95 11.14
N ASN A 343 13.81 22.58 11.48
CA ASN A 343 15.10 22.23 10.89
C ASN A 343 15.49 20.77 11.19
N THR A 344 15.26 20.33 12.43
CA THR A 344 15.57 18.95 12.83
C THR A 344 14.69 17.94 12.10
N THR A 345 13.38 18.19 12.06
CA THR A 345 12.43 17.28 11.39
C THR A 345 12.64 17.24 9.88
N MET A 346 12.93 18.37 9.25
CA MET A 346 13.25 18.41 7.82
C MET A 346 14.54 17.68 7.49
N LEU A 347 15.61 17.88 8.26
CA LEU A 347 16.88 17.17 8.04
C LEU A 347 16.70 15.64 8.17
N LEU A 348 15.97 15.19 9.18
CA LEU A 348 15.68 13.77 9.37
C LEU A 348 14.77 13.23 8.26
N ALA A 349 13.79 14.01 7.83
CA ALA A 349 12.91 13.66 6.71
C ALA A 349 13.70 13.47 5.42
N ASP A 350 14.56 14.43 5.07
CA ASP A 350 15.41 14.40 3.89
C ASP A 350 16.40 13.23 3.94
N PHE A 351 17.01 12.97 5.10
CA PHE A 351 17.89 11.83 5.29
C PHE A 351 17.15 10.50 5.06
N GLY A 352 15.99 10.31 5.69
CA GLY A 352 15.20 9.10 5.56
C GLY A 352 14.69 8.89 4.13
N LEU A 353 14.12 9.93 3.50
CA LEU A 353 13.66 9.88 2.11
C LEU A 353 14.81 9.66 1.13
N GLY A 354 15.95 10.34 1.34
CA GLY A 354 17.16 10.15 0.57
C GLY A 354 17.65 8.71 0.61
N ALA A 355 17.63 8.07 1.79
CA ALA A 355 17.96 6.65 1.93
C ALA A 355 17.01 5.76 1.12
N LEU A 356 15.69 6.00 1.18
CA LEU A 356 14.71 5.25 0.39
C LEU A 356 14.94 5.40 -1.12
N LEU A 357 15.14 6.63 -1.59
CA LEU A 357 15.34 6.92 -3.02
C LEU A 357 16.65 6.33 -3.55
N ILE A 358 17.74 6.39 -2.76
CA ILE A 358 19.00 5.74 -3.12
C ILE A 358 18.82 4.23 -3.21
N MET A 359 18.15 3.61 -2.24
CA MET A 359 17.91 2.16 -2.27
C MET A 359 17.03 1.75 -3.45
N MET A 360 15.99 2.53 -3.77
CA MET A 360 15.17 2.32 -4.95
C MET A 360 16.00 2.45 -6.24
N ALA A 361 16.84 3.48 -6.35
CA ALA A 361 17.72 3.68 -7.51
C ALA A 361 18.71 2.52 -7.69
N VAL A 362 19.36 2.08 -6.61
CA VAL A 362 20.28 0.92 -6.64
C VAL A 362 19.53 -0.35 -7.05
N PHE A 363 18.33 -0.58 -6.51
CA PHE A 363 17.52 -1.74 -6.84
C PHE A 363 17.06 -1.74 -8.30
N LEU A 364 16.57 -0.61 -8.81
CA LEU A 364 16.19 -0.45 -10.21
C LEU A 364 17.40 -0.57 -11.15
N GLY A 365 18.54 0.00 -10.77
CA GLY A 365 19.80 -0.15 -11.52
C GLY A 365 20.26 -1.60 -11.59
N TRP A 366 20.15 -2.35 -10.50
CA TRP A 366 20.40 -3.79 -10.48
C TRP A 366 19.45 -4.56 -11.42
N LYS A 367 18.15 -4.26 -11.40
CA LYS A 367 17.17 -4.88 -12.30
C LYS A 367 17.39 -4.54 -13.76
N LEU A 368 17.83 -3.32 -14.06
CA LEU A 368 18.20 -2.91 -15.41
C LEU A 368 19.46 -3.64 -15.89
N PHE A 369 20.48 -3.76 -15.03
CA PHE A 369 21.67 -4.55 -15.37
C PHE A 369 21.34 -6.02 -15.58
N ASP A 370 20.48 -6.60 -14.74
CA ASP A 370 20.00 -7.98 -14.89
C ASP A 370 19.24 -8.22 -16.20
N LEU A 371 18.52 -7.21 -16.72
CA LEU A 371 17.83 -7.29 -18.02
C LEU A 371 18.80 -7.56 -19.18
N PHE A 372 20.02 -7.02 -19.10
CA PHE A 372 21.03 -7.16 -20.15
C PHE A 372 21.95 -8.38 -19.96
N LYS A 373 21.78 -9.16 -18.90
CA LYS A 373 22.53 -10.41 -18.71
C LYS A 373 21.92 -11.54 -19.53
N GLY A 374 22.76 -12.29 -20.26
CA GLY A 374 22.36 -13.47 -21.01
C GLY A 374 21.57 -14.48 -20.17
N ASP A 375 22.04 -14.79 -18.95
CA ASP A 375 21.38 -15.69 -17.98
C ASP A 375 20.72 -14.95 -16.81
N GLY A 376 20.32 -13.69 -17.04
CA GLY A 376 19.63 -12.86 -16.05
C GLY A 376 18.27 -13.42 -15.62
N ILE A 377 17.74 -12.90 -14.51
CA ILE A 377 16.42 -13.32 -14.00
C ILE A 377 15.32 -13.05 -15.03
N TRP A 378 15.41 -11.93 -15.75
CA TRP A 378 14.49 -11.61 -16.86
C TRP A 378 14.48 -12.68 -17.97
N THR A 379 15.64 -13.21 -18.36
CA THR A 379 15.71 -14.28 -19.36
C THR A 379 15.06 -15.57 -18.86
N LYS A 380 15.20 -15.87 -17.57
CA LYS A 380 14.59 -17.04 -16.93
C LYS A 380 13.06 -16.90 -16.83
N GLU A 381 12.58 -15.72 -16.44
CA GLU A 381 11.14 -15.40 -16.36
C GLU A 381 10.49 -15.38 -17.75
N ALA A 382 11.18 -14.88 -18.78
CA ALA A 382 10.70 -14.93 -20.16
C ALA A 382 10.56 -16.38 -20.69
N LYS A 383 11.42 -17.30 -20.23
CA LYS A 383 11.36 -18.73 -20.59
C LYS A 383 10.33 -19.51 -19.78
N ASN A 384 10.04 -19.09 -18.56
CA ASN A 384 9.04 -19.75 -17.70
C ASN A 384 8.22 -18.70 -16.94
N SER A 385 7.03 -18.41 -17.45
CA SER A 385 6.08 -17.47 -16.85
C SER A 385 5.51 -17.93 -15.50
N GLU A 386 5.63 -19.22 -15.14
CA GLU A 386 5.17 -19.76 -13.85
C GLU A 386 6.20 -19.59 -12.73
N LEU A 387 7.44 -19.21 -13.05
CA LEU A 387 8.52 -19.02 -12.08
C LEU A 387 8.22 -17.86 -11.09
N GLU A 388 7.46 -16.83 -11.51
CA GLU A 388 6.93 -15.79 -10.61
C GLU A 388 5.80 -16.31 -9.68
N LEU A 389 4.94 -17.19 -10.19
CA LEU A 389 3.85 -17.81 -9.42
C LEU A 389 4.40 -18.76 -8.35
N GLU A 390 5.44 -19.55 -8.65
CA GLU A 390 6.08 -20.42 -7.66
C GLU A 390 6.78 -19.64 -6.55
N ARG A 391 7.44 -18.52 -6.87
CA ARG A 391 8.13 -17.66 -5.87
C ARG A 391 7.15 -17.07 -4.84
N THR A 392 5.92 -16.77 -5.25
CA THR A 392 4.90 -16.12 -4.41
C THR A 392 3.99 -17.12 -3.69
N SER A 393 3.82 -18.34 -4.22
CA SER A 393 2.80 -19.29 -3.75
C SER A 393 3.31 -20.39 -2.82
N ASN A 394 4.63 -20.64 -2.70
CA ASN A 394 5.10 -21.80 -1.93
C ASN A 394 6.52 -21.64 -1.29
N PRO A 395 6.63 -21.09 -0.07
CA PRO A 395 7.93 -20.90 0.59
C PRO A 395 8.67 -22.20 0.95
N ILE A 396 7.96 -23.32 1.13
CA ILE A 396 8.57 -24.63 1.48
C ILE A 396 9.30 -25.24 0.26
N LEU A 397 8.79 -25.02 -0.95
CA LEU A 397 9.49 -25.40 -2.19
C LEU A 397 10.71 -24.51 -2.44
N ASN A 398 10.68 -23.24 -2.02
CA ASN A 398 11.86 -22.37 -2.08
C ASN A 398 12.98 -22.81 -1.13
N LEU A 399 12.64 -23.31 0.07
CA LEU A 399 13.63 -23.90 0.99
C LEU A 399 14.23 -25.22 0.45
N LYS A 400 13.43 -26.05 -0.24
CA LYS A 400 13.94 -27.28 -0.89
C LYS A 400 14.78 -26.97 -2.14
N LYS A 401 14.34 -26.04 -3.01
CA LYS A 401 15.11 -25.60 -4.18
C LYS A 401 16.42 -24.92 -3.77
N GLU A 402 16.48 -24.23 -2.62
CA GLU A 402 17.74 -23.69 -2.09
C GLU A 402 18.76 -24.76 -1.71
N ASN A 403 18.31 -25.96 -1.34
CA ASN A 403 19.22 -27.09 -1.12
C ASN A 403 19.64 -27.76 -2.44
N GLU A 404 18.77 -27.81 -3.45
CA GLU A 404 19.09 -28.40 -4.76
C GLU A 404 20.01 -27.49 -5.60
N PHE A 405 19.78 -26.17 -5.62
CA PHE A 405 20.64 -25.22 -6.36
C PHE A 405 22.03 -25.04 -5.75
N ASN A 406 22.20 -25.31 -4.46
CA ASN A 406 23.51 -25.34 -3.81
C ASN A 406 24.21 -26.71 -3.95
N SER A 407 23.51 -27.75 -4.42
CA SER A 407 24.09 -29.09 -4.62
C SER A 407 24.59 -29.37 -6.04
N GLU A 408 24.19 -28.59 -7.06
CA GLU A 408 24.70 -28.74 -8.43
C GLU A 408 26.02 -27.96 -8.68
N GLY A 409 26.91 -27.94 -7.68
CA GLY A 409 28.16 -27.17 -7.71
C GLY A 409 29.37 -27.88 -7.11
N GLY A 410 29.36 -29.21 -7.01
CA GLY A 410 30.52 -29.96 -6.55
C GLY A 410 30.46 -31.45 -6.88
N VAL A 411 31.48 -31.89 -7.64
CA VAL A 411 31.84 -33.29 -8.00
C VAL A 411 30.92 -33.85 -9.10
N GLU A 412 31.35 -34.10 -10.34
CA GLU A 412 32.62 -34.60 -10.92
C GLU A 412 32.92 -33.90 -12.26
#